data_AF-A0A7S1IMI8-F1
#
_entry.id   AF-A0A7S1IMI8-F1
#
_cell.length_a   1.000
_cell.length_b   1.000
_cell.length_c   1.000
_cell.angle_alpha   90.00
_cell.angle_beta   90.00
_cell.angle_gamma   90.00
#
_symmetry.space_group_name_H-M   'P 1'
#
loop_
_entity.id
_entity.type
_entity.pdbx_description
1 polymer ?
#
loop_
_entity_poly.entity_id
_entity_poly.type
_entity_poly.pdbx_seq_one_letter_code
_entity_poly.pdbx_strand_id
1 'polypeptide(L)'
;DFVATVEQILAPHYQWVSSTSLWSIRLLLFQAGGKSARITKVKKLTEGTGIGNIMGNKGAAAMVVRYLDTELCFIVSHLAAHQTNLVERRKDYRDIVRGLGSLAHR
;
A
#
# COMPACT_ATOMS: atom_id res chain seq x y z
N ASP A 1 -1.02 15.36 -11.88
CA ASP A 1 -0.51 14.36 -10.92
C ASP A 1 -1.49 13.17 -10.88
N PHE A 2 -1.00 11.93 -10.78
CA PHE A 2 -1.82 10.72 -10.87
C PHE A 2 -2.95 10.68 -9.83
N VAL A 3 -2.66 11.10 -8.58
CA VAL A 3 -3.67 11.12 -7.51
C VAL A 3 -4.79 12.10 -7.85
N ALA A 4 -4.43 13.32 -8.26
CA ALA A 4 -5.38 14.35 -8.66
C ALA A 4 -6.26 13.92 -9.85
N THR A 5 -5.68 13.22 -10.83
CA THR A 5 -6.44 12.68 -11.98
C THR A 5 -7.47 11.64 -11.53
N VAL A 6 -7.07 10.70 -10.65
CA VAL A 6 -7.99 9.68 -10.12
C VAL A 6 -9.09 10.32 -9.26
N GLU A 7 -8.74 11.28 -8.41
CA GLU A 7 -9.71 12.00 -7.59
C GLU A 7 -10.75 12.72 -8.45
N GLN A 8 -10.34 13.39 -9.52
CA GLN A 8 -11.24 14.05 -10.45
C GLN A 8 -12.22 13.07 -11.12
N ILE A 9 -11.76 11.87 -11.47
CA ILE A 9 -12.60 10.84 -12.11
C ILE A 9 -13.62 10.26 -11.12
N LEU A 10 -13.24 10.11 -9.85
CA LEU A 10 -14.07 9.46 -8.84
C LEU A 10 -15.02 10.42 -8.11
N ALA A 11 -14.80 11.74 -8.20
CA ALA A 11 -15.69 12.75 -7.66
C ALA A 11 -17.04 12.79 -8.43
N PRO A 12 -18.16 13.15 -7.75
CA PRO A 12 -18.29 13.44 -6.32
C PRO A 12 -18.53 12.19 -5.46
N HIS A 13 -18.63 11.01 -6.07
CA HIS A 13 -19.08 9.79 -5.41
C HIS A 13 -18.06 9.21 -4.42
N TYR A 14 -16.77 9.52 -4.61
CA TYR A 14 -15.72 9.15 -3.68
C TYR A 14 -14.85 10.36 -3.34
N GLN A 15 -14.33 10.33 -2.11
CA GLN A 15 -13.41 11.32 -1.57
C GLN A 15 -12.06 10.67 -1.31
N TRP A 16 -10.98 11.37 -1.65
CA TRP A 16 -9.63 10.92 -1.36
C TRP A 16 -9.38 10.87 0.15
N VAL A 17 -8.72 9.81 0.61
CA VAL A 17 -8.35 9.61 2.03
C VAL A 17 -6.84 9.70 2.21
N SER A 18 -6.10 8.87 1.50
CA SER A 18 -4.64 8.92 1.52
C SER A 18 -4.04 8.13 0.36
N SER A 19 -2.74 8.33 0.16
CA SER A 19 -1.93 7.53 -0.75
C SER A 19 -0.54 7.28 -0.17
N THR A 20 0.05 6.18 -0.58
CA THR A 20 1.46 5.84 -0.30
C THR A 20 2.08 5.24 -1.56
N SER A 21 3.39 5.46 -1.73
CA SER A 21 4.13 4.95 -2.88
C SER A 21 5.50 4.44 -2.48
N LEU A 22 5.91 3.33 -3.08
CA LEU A 22 7.30 2.88 -3.13
C LEU A 22 7.73 2.90 -4.59
N TRP A 23 8.46 3.94 -5.00
CA TRP A 23 8.79 4.19 -6.41
C TRP A 23 7.53 4.23 -7.29
N SER A 24 7.40 3.31 -8.25
CA SER A 24 6.23 3.20 -9.13
C SER A 24 5.08 2.36 -8.56
N ILE A 25 5.25 1.74 -7.39
CA ILE A 25 4.23 0.96 -6.71
C ILE A 25 3.36 1.92 -5.91
N ARG A 26 2.08 2.04 -6.23
CA ARG A 26 1.18 3.05 -5.65
C ARG A 26 -0.05 2.40 -5.03
N LEU A 27 -0.40 2.82 -3.82
CA LEU A 27 -1.65 2.50 -3.15
C LEU A 27 -2.40 3.79 -2.87
N LEU A 28 -3.62 3.90 -3.40
CA LEU A 28 -4.52 5.03 -3.15
C LEU A 28 -5.76 4.49 -2.45
N LEU A 29 -6.22 5.20 -1.42
CA LEU A 29 -7.43 4.87 -0.68
C LEU A 29 -8.44 6.00 -0.82
N PHE A 30 -9.65 5.63 -1.21
CA PHE A 30 -10.80 6.52 -1.34
C PHE A 30 -11.95 5.97 -0.49
N GLN A 31 -12.81 6.85 0.01
CA GLN A 31 -14.04 6.47 0.72
C GLN A 31 -15.25 7.03 -0.02
N ALA A 32 -16.40 6.34 0.07
CA ALA A 32 -17.63 6.83 -0.54
C ALA A 32 -18.07 8.17 0.08
N GLY A 33 -18.44 9.13 -0.76
CA GLY A 33 -18.96 10.44 -0.36
C GLY A 33 -20.33 10.34 0.33
N GLY A 34 -20.64 11.30 1.20
CA GLY A 34 -21.95 11.40 1.86
C GLY A 34 -22.21 10.45 3.02
N LYS A 35 -21.25 9.59 3.41
CA LYS A 35 -21.36 8.73 4.60
C LYS A 35 -20.80 9.41 5.85
N SER A 36 -21.43 9.17 7.01
CA SER A 36 -20.99 9.68 8.31
C SER A 36 -19.77 8.94 8.87
N ALA A 37 -19.63 7.64 8.57
CA ALA A 37 -18.48 6.83 8.97
C ALA A 37 -17.24 7.23 8.17
N ARG A 38 -16.24 7.78 8.86
CA ARG A 38 -14.98 8.23 8.25
C ARG A 38 -13.85 7.26 8.56
N ILE A 39 -12.99 7.08 7.57
CA ILE A 39 -11.70 6.43 7.78
C ILE A 39 -10.84 7.36 8.67
N THR A 40 -10.21 6.78 9.69
CA THR A 40 -9.34 7.47 10.65
C THR A 40 -8.03 6.70 10.84
N LYS A 41 -7.08 7.26 11.60
CA LYS A 41 -5.81 6.62 11.99
C LYS A 41 -5.07 5.98 10.80
N VAL A 42 -4.81 6.78 9.77
CA VAL A 42 -4.11 6.30 8.57
C VAL A 42 -2.61 6.19 8.86
N LYS A 43 -2.09 4.95 8.87
CA LYS A 43 -0.66 4.64 8.93
C LYS A 43 -0.18 4.15 7.57
N LYS A 44 0.92 4.72 7.09
CA LYS A 44 1.52 4.43 5.78
C LYS A 44 2.86 3.74 5.97
N LEU A 45 3.08 2.66 5.24
CA LEU A 45 4.26 1.82 5.34
C LEU A 45 4.77 1.47 3.93
N THR A 46 6.07 1.27 3.80
CA THR A 46 6.70 0.76 2.57
C THR A 46 7.83 -0.19 2.95
N GLU A 47 8.06 -1.21 2.13
CA GLU A 47 9.18 -2.15 2.31
C GLU A 47 9.75 -2.49 0.93
N GLY A 48 11.02 -2.20 0.71
CA GLY A 48 11.75 -2.58 -0.51
C GLY A 48 12.27 -4.01 -0.45
N THR A 49 12.35 -4.69 -1.58
CA THR A 49 12.95 -6.03 -1.67
C THR A 49 14.13 -6.06 -2.67
N GLY A 50 14.78 -7.22 -2.81
CA GLY A 50 15.92 -7.42 -3.71
C GLY A 50 17.29 -7.46 -3.00
N ILE A 51 18.36 -7.12 -3.73
CA ILE A 51 19.72 -7.11 -3.17
C ILE A 51 19.84 -5.93 -2.19
N GLY A 52 20.08 -6.25 -0.92
CA GLY A 52 20.25 -5.28 0.16
C GLY A 52 18.99 -4.51 0.56
N ASN A 53 17.77 -4.95 0.18
CA ASN A 53 16.49 -4.23 0.40
C ASN A 53 16.43 -2.82 -0.24
N ILE A 54 17.36 -2.49 -1.15
CA ILE A 54 17.54 -1.12 -1.65
C ILE A 54 17.15 -0.98 -3.13
N MET A 55 17.12 -2.06 -3.93
CA MET A 55 16.99 -1.96 -5.39
C MET A 55 15.54 -1.79 -5.91
N GLY A 56 14.98 -0.60 -5.64
CA GLY A 56 14.43 0.33 -6.64
C GLY A 56 13.09 0.06 -7.35
N ASN A 57 12.61 -1.17 -7.50
CA ASN A 57 11.33 -1.39 -8.21
C ASN A 57 10.52 -2.62 -7.76
N LYS A 58 10.96 -3.29 -6.70
CA LYS A 58 10.25 -4.40 -6.06
C LYS A 58 10.05 -4.12 -4.58
N GLY A 59 8.96 -4.66 -4.05
CA GLY A 59 8.55 -4.45 -2.67
C GLY A 59 7.07 -4.19 -2.56
N ALA A 60 6.68 -3.51 -1.48
CA ALA A 60 5.30 -3.21 -1.18
C ALA A 60 5.10 -1.82 -0.61
N ALA A 61 3.91 -1.29 -0.83
CA ALA A 61 3.37 -0.15 -0.13
C ALA A 61 2.07 -0.58 0.58
N ALA A 62 1.89 -0.11 1.81
CA ALA A 62 0.77 -0.53 2.65
C ALA A 62 0.13 0.64 3.39
N MET A 63 -1.17 0.51 3.64
CA MET A 63 -1.93 1.41 4.50
C MET A 63 -2.73 0.63 5.52
N VAL A 64 -2.53 0.97 6.79
CA VAL A 64 -3.39 0.53 7.89
C VAL A 64 -4.29 1.69 8.24
N VAL A 65 -5.59 1.42 8.33
CA VAL A 65 -6.59 2.43 8.66
C VAL A 65 -7.59 1.89 9.65
N ARG A 66 -8.26 2.79 10.36
CA ARG A 66 -9.40 2.44 11.20
C ARG A 66 -10.69 2.91 10.53
N TYR A 67 -11.57 1.96 10.22
CA TYR A 67 -12.94 2.22 9.79
C TYR A 67 -13.87 1.85 10.94
N LEU A 68 -14.49 2.85 11.56
CA LEU A 68 -15.26 2.69 12.81
C LEU A 68 -14.41 2.04 13.91
N ASP A 69 -14.80 0.86 14.35
CA ASP A 69 -14.13 0.04 15.36
C ASP A 69 -13.20 -1.03 14.76
N THR A 70 -13.18 -1.16 13.43
CA THR A 70 -12.41 -2.18 12.69
C THR A 70 -11.12 -1.60 12.11
N GLU A 71 -10.00 -2.31 12.30
CA GLU A 71 -8.73 -2.00 11.65
C GLU A 71 -8.59 -2.79 10.35
N LEU A 72 -8.27 -2.08 9.26
CA LEU A 72 -8.12 -2.64 7.92
C LEU A 72 -6.70 -2.38 7.43
N CYS A 73 -6.07 -3.40 6.85
CA CYS A 73 -4.75 -3.29 6.23
C CYS A 73 -4.84 -3.61 4.74
N PHE A 74 -4.36 -2.68 3.92
CA PHE A 74 -4.27 -2.81 2.47
C PHE A 74 -2.81 -2.85 2.06
N ILE A 75 -2.41 -3.83 1.26
CA ILE A 75 -1.04 -3.99 0.78
C ILE A 75 -1.09 -4.17 -0.74
N VAL A 76 -0.27 -3.40 -1.46
CA VAL A 76 0.03 -3.63 -2.87
C VAL A 76 1.52 -3.95 -2.99
N SER A 77 1.86 -4.96 -3.81
CA SER A 77 3.23 -5.40 -3.98
C SER A 77 3.58 -5.63 -5.44
N HIS A 78 4.82 -5.32 -5.79
CA HIS A 78 5.45 -5.70 -7.05
C HIS A 78 6.59 -6.66 -6.73
N LEU A 79 6.38 -7.96 -7.01
CA LEU A 79 7.33 -9.04 -6.71
C LEU A 79 8.21 -9.37 -7.92
N ALA A 80 9.26 -10.16 -7.71
CA ALA A 80 10.18 -10.61 -8.74
C ALA A 80 9.46 -11.13 -10.00
N ALA A 81 9.83 -10.57 -11.15
CA ALA A 81 9.28 -10.90 -12.46
C ALA A 81 9.79 -12.27 -12.98
N HIS A 82 9.27 -12.69 -14.14
CA HIS A 82 9.55 -13.97 -14.83
C HIS A 82 8.94 -15.21 -14.18
N GLN A 83 8.42 -16.13 -15.00
CA GLN A 83 7.65 -17.29 -14.52
C GLN A 83 8.46 -18.20 -13.58
N THR A 84 9.75 -18.38 -13.86
CA THR A 84 10.67 -19.28 -13.13
C THR A 84 11.11 -18.76 -11.76
N ASN A 85 10.96 -17.46 -11.48
CA ASN A 85 11.50 -16.83 -10.26
C ASN A 85 10.59 -17.01 -9.03
N LEU A 86 10.18 -18.26 -8.79
CA LEU A 86 9.33 -18.61 -7.65
C LEU A 86 10.05 -18.45 -6.31
N VAL A 87 11.35 -18.72 -6.26
CA VAL A 87 12.16 -18.63 -5.03
C VAL A 87 12.30 -17.17 -4.60
N GLU A 88 12.56 -16.29 -5.55
CA GLU A 88 12.71 -14.85 -5.37
C GLU A 88 11.38 -14.23 -4.95
N ARG A 89 10.25 -14.59 -5.59
CA ARG A 89 8.92 -14.13 -5.17
C ARG A 89 8.59 -14.55 -3.72
N ARG A 90 8.94 -15.78 -3.33
CA ARG A 90 8.77 -16.23 -1.94
C ARG A 90 9.67 -15.45 -0.98
N LYS A 91 10.89 -15.11 -1.40
CA LYS A 91 11.79 -14.25 -0.63
C LYS A 91 11.20 -12.85 -0.48
N ASP A 92 10.79 -12.21 -1.57
CA ASP A 92 10.15 -10.88 -1.55
C ASP A 92 8.94 -10.86 -0.60
N TYR A 93 8.05 -11.84 -0.70
CA TYR A 93 6.90 -11.97 0.19
C TYR A 93 7.32 -12.02 1.68
N ARG A 94 8.30 -12.87 2.01
CA ARG A 94 8.76 -13.00 3.40
C ARG A 94 9.42 -11.71 3.91
N ASP A 95 10.19 -11.03 3.07
CA ASP A 95 10.84 -9.77 3.41
C ASP A 95 9.78 -8.68 3.65
N ILE A 96 8.78 -8.57 2.77
CA ILE A 96 7.64 -7.65 2.92
C ILE A 96 6.89 -7.90 4.23
N VAL A 97 6.52 -9.15 4.51
CA VAL A 97 5.75 -9.49 5.73
C VAL A 97 6.56 -9.15 6.99
N ARG A 98 7.86 -9.46 7.00
CA ARG A 98 8.73 -9.15 8.14
C ARG A 98 8.93 -7.66 8.32
N GLY A 99 9.25 -6.94 7.24
CA GLY A 99 9.50 -5.50 7.26
C GLY A 99 8.27 -4.72 7.70
N LEU A 100 7.15 -4.92 7.02
CA LEU A 100 5.89 -4.25 7.36
C LEU A 100 5.37 -4.64 8.74
N GLY A 101 5.50 -5.91 9.15
CA GLY A 101 5.12 -6.35 10.49
C GLY A 101 5.91 -5.65 11.58
N SER A 102 7.24 -5.52 11.42
CA SER A 102 8.08 -4.81 12.37
C SER A 102 7.76 -3.32 12.46
N LEU A 103 7.35 -2.70 11.35
CA LEU A 103 6.96 -1.30 11.28
C LEU A 103 5.53 -1.07 11.81
N ALA A 104 4.65 -2.06 11.74
CA ALA A 104 3.29 -1.98 12.27
C ALA A 104 3.28 -1.83 13.80
N HIS A 105 4.25 -2.44 14.49
CA HIS A 105 4.40 -2.40 15.95
C HIS A 105 5.21 -1.20 16.50
N ARG A 106 5.78 -0.37 15.62
CA ARG A 106 6.42 0.91 15.99
C ARG A 106 5.43 2.07 15.85
#